data_AF-A0A7C1G838-F1
#
_entry.id   AF-A0A7C1G838-F1
#
_cell.length_a   1.000
_cell.length_b   1.000
_cell.length_c   1.000
_cell.angle_alpha   90.00
_cell.angle_beta   90.00
_cell.angle_gamma   90.00
#
_symmetry.space_group_name_H-M   'P 1'
#
loop_
_entity.id
_entity.type
_entity.pdbx_description
1 polymer ?
#
loop_
_entity_poly.entity_id
_entity_poly.type
_entity_poly.pdbx_seq_one_letter_code
_entity_poly.pdbx_strand_id
1 'polypeptide(L)'
;MKPVMQTIFDDVYGDCLRACVASILGFPIEEMPNFWEQTQDISEFWNLNNGWLMENYGFKILSFQLLPKDRHVIDGLLCVACAKSPRADTDHAVVWQDGLVHDPHPSNAGLAEEPDTFAIFVPIELNKLHSLQSKKRIP
;
A
#
# COMPACT_ATOMS: atom_id res chain seq x y z
N MET A 1 4.96 10.58 7.92
CA MET A 1 4.64 10.50 6.49
C MET A 1 5.06 11.80 5.79
N LYS A 2 5.25 11.78 4.47
CA LYS A 2 5.39 12.96 3.61
C LYS A 2 4.33 12.87 2.51
N PRO A 3 3.38 13.80 2.36
CA PRO A 3 2.35 13.69 1.34
C PRO A 3 2.94 13.60 -0.08
N VAL A 4 2.53 12.58 -0.83
CA VAL A 4 2.87 12.36 -2.24
C VAL A 4 1.57 12.24 -3.02
N MET A 5 1.47 12.98 -4.14
CA MET A 5 0.29 12.96 -5.01
C MET A 5 0.42 11.86 -6.06
N GLN A 6 -0.71 11.29 -6.46
CA GLN A 6 -0.76 10.40 -7.62
C GLN A 6 -0.44 11.19 -8.89
N THR A 7 0.18 10.52 -9.86
CA THR A 7 0.58 11.14 -11.13
C THR A 7 -0.22 10.62 -12.32
N ILE A 8 -0.88 9.48 -12.16
CA ILE A 8 -1.71 8.82 -13.17
C ILE A 8 -3.15 8.76 -12.64
N PHE A 9 -4.07 9.36 -13.39
CA PHE A 9 -5.50 9.51 -13.06
C PHE A 9 -6.41 8.57 -13.86
N ASP A 10 -5.81 7.68 -14.63
CA ASP A 10 -6.52 6.77 -15.52
C ASP A 10 -7.26 5.69 -14.71
N ASP A 11 -8.49 5.37 -15.13
CA ASP A 11 -9.34 4.39 -14.45
C ASP A 11 -8.80 2.96 -14.55
N VAL A 12 -7.93 2.69 -15.53
CA VAL A 12 -7.31 1.38 -15.75
C VAL A 12 -5.91 1.32 -15.14
N TYR A 13 -5.13 2.40 -15.19
CA TYR A 13 -3.71 2.40 -14.83
C TYR A 13 -3.33 3.34 -13.66
N GLY A 14 -4.30 3.87 -12.92
CA GLY A 14 -4.08 4.80 -11.82
C GLY A 14 -3.05 4.33 -10.79
N ASP A 15 -2.31 5.28 -10.22
CA ASP A 15 -1.20 5.01 -9.27
C ASP A 15 -1.47 5.50 -7.84
N CYS A 16 -2.75 5.57 -7.44
CA CYS A 16 -3.16 6.02 -6.10
C CYS A 16 -2.56 5.17 -4.96
N LEU A 17 -2.47 3.84 -5.09
CA LEU A 17 -1.82 2.98 -4.09
C LEU A 17 -0.32 3.31 -3.96
N ARG A 18 0.37 3.43 -5.10
CA ARG A 18 1.80 3.78 -5.16
C ARG A 18 2.06 5.11 -4.46
N ALA A 19 1.22 6.12 -4.67
CA ALA A 19 1.29 7.41 -3.99
C ALA A 19 1.07 7.29 -2.47
N CYS A 20 0.12 6.45 -2.02
CA CYS A 20 -0.08 6.19 -0.59
C CYS A 20 1.13 5.52 0.06
N VAL A 21 1.70 4.50 -0.60
CA VAL A 21 2.90 3.79 -0.15
C VAL A 21 4.08 4.75 -0.05
N ALA A 22 4.33 5.53 -1.11
CA ALA A 22 5.36 6.58 -1.15
C ALA A 22 5.15 7.61 -0.03
N SER A 23 3.89 7.97 0.26
CA SER A 23 3.57 8.92 1.31
C SER A 23 3.92 8.41 2.70
N ILE A 24 3.57 7.15 3.00
CA ILE A 24 3.78 6.51 4.30
C ILE A 24 5.27 6.30 4.54
N LEU A 25 5.99 5.73 3.57
CA LEU A 25 7.41 5.37 3.69
C LEU A 25 8.37 6.55 3.40
N GLY A 26 7.87 7.63 2.78
CA GLY A 26 8.56 8.92 2.69
C GLY A 26 9.55 9.04 1.53
N PHE A 27 9.28 8.38 0.41
CA PHE A 27 10.10 8.39 -0.82
C PHE A 27 9.37 9.04 -2.02
N PRO A 28 10.07 9.51 -3.07
CA PRO A 28 9.45 10.09 -4.27
C PRO A 28 8.67 9.05 -5.09
N ILE A 29 7.53 9.43 -5.68
CA ILE A 29 6.67 8.46 -6.39
C ILE A 29 7.42 7.71 -7.49
N GLU A 30 8.35 8.39 -8.17
CA GLU A 30 9.16 7.87 -9.28
C GLU A 30 10.05 6.68 -8.89
N GLU A 31 10.36 6.51 -7.61
CA GLU A 31 11.25 5.45 -7.13
C GLU A 31 10.62 4.06 -7.22
N MET A 32 9.32 3.96 -6.94
CA MET A 32 8.55 2.72 -7.04
C MET A 32 7.92 2.64 -8.43
N PRO A 33 8.04 1.55 -9.20
CA PRO A 33 7.34 1.41 -10.48
C PRO A 33 5.81 1.36 -10.33
N ASN A 34 5.06 1.74 -11.37
CA ASN A 34 3.64 1.41 -11.47
C ASN A 34 3.49 -0.07 -11.86
N PHE A 35 3.32 -0.94 -10.87
CA PHE A 35 3.19 -2.37 -11.12
C PHE A 35 1.85 -2.76 -11.76
N TRP A 36 0.80 -1.95 -11.59
CA TRP A 36 -0.49 -2.25 -12.20
C TRP A 36 -0.44 -2.11 -13.73
N GLU A 37 0.30 -1.12 -14.23
CA GLU A 37 0.63 -0.94 -15.64
C GLU A 37 1.40 -2.14 -16.25
N GLN A 38 2.14 -2.90 -15.44
CA GLN A 38 2.98 -4.00 -15.92
C GLN A 38 2.25 -5.33 -16.08
N THR A 39 1.28 -5.63 -15.21
CA THR A 39 0.71 -6.98 -15.15
C THR A 39 -0.80 -7.07 -15.29
N GLN A 40 -1.59 -6.08 -14.85
CA GLN A 40 -3.06 -6.16 -14.73
C GLN A 40 -3.61 -7.47 -14.10
N ASP A 41 -2.77 -8.20 -13.38
CA ASP A 41 -3.10 -9.41 -12.63
C ASP A 41 -2.92 -9.09 -11.15
N ILE A 42 -3.97 -9.34 -10.36
CA ILE A 42 -3.98 -8.95 -8.95
C ILE A 42 -2.95 -9.71 -8.11
N SER A 43 -2.70 -10.98 -8.41
CA SER A 43 -1.74 -11.78 -7.67
C SER A 43 -0.32 -11.30 -7.95
N GLU A 44 0.00 -11.08 -9.22
CA GLU A 44 1.30 -10.61 -9.63
C GLU A 44 1.55 -9.17 -9.20
N PHE A 45 0.52 -8.33 -9.22
CA PHE A 45 0.58 -6.98 -8.67
C PHE A 45 1.07 -6.99 -7.22
N TRP A 46 0.47 -7.82 -6.36
CA TRP A 46 0.90 -7.92 -4.96
C TRP A 46 2.27 -8.56 -4.80
N ASN A 47 2.65 -9.52 -5.66
CA ASN A 47 3.99 -10.10 -5.68
C ASN A 47 5.05 -9.03 -5.97
N LEU A 48 4.84 -8.22 -7.01
CA LEU A 48 5.76 -7.16 -7.42
C LEU A 48 5.87 -6.05 -6.37
N ASN A 49 4.74 -5.59 -5.83
CA ASN A 49 4.71 -4.61 -4.73
C ASN A 49 5.52 -5.12 -3.52
N ASN A 50 5.26 -6.36 -3.09
CA ASN A 50 5.94 -6.95 -1.93
C ASN A 50 7.41 -7.25 -2.17
N GLY A 51 7.79 -7.71 -3.37
CA GLY A 51 9.18 -7.94 -3.74
C GLY A 51 9.98 -6.64 -3.68
N TRP A 52 9.48 -5.60 -4.33
CA TRP A 52 10.14 -4.30 -4.37
C TRP A 52 10.24 -3.65 -2.98
N LEU A 53 9.17 -3.65 -2.19
CA LEU A 53 9.18 -3.08 -0.83
C LEU A 53 10.10 -3.85 0.12
N MET A 54 10.17 -5.16 -0.02
CA MET A 54 11.04 -5.98 0.80
C MET A 54 12.52 -5.68 0.49
N GLU A 55 12.88 -5.59 -0.79
CA GLU A 55 14.26 -5.35 -1.24
C GLU A 55 14.75 -3.94 -0.91
N ASN A 56 13.91 -2.92 -1.05
CA ASN A 56 14.32 -1.52 -0.91
C ASN A 56 14.05 -0.93 0.48
N TYR A 57 13.01 -1.42 1.17
CA TYR A 57 12.53 -0.82 2.43
C TYR A 57 12.39 -1.82 3.58
N GLY A 58 12.53 -3.12 3.35
CA GLY A 58 12.39 -4.14 4.39
C GLY A 58 10.95 -4.32 4.88
N PHE A 59 9.95 -4.00 4.06
CA PHE A 59 8.53 -4.16 4.39
C PHE A 59 7.82 -5.09 3.41
N LYS A 60 6.71 -5.66 3.86
CA LYS A 60 5.66 -6.22 3.01
C LYS A 60 4.34 -5.54 3.30
N ILE A 61 3.47 -5.46 2.29
CA ILE A 61 2.08 -5.07 2.44
C ILE A 61 1.25 -6.33 2.68
N LEU A 62 0.43 -6.27 3.73
CA LEU A 62 -0.67 -7.20 3.94
C LEU A 62 -1.98 -6.44 3.70
N SER A 63 -2.72 -6.85 2.66
CA SER A 63 -4.03 -6.31 2.30
C SER A 63 -5.13 -7.27 2.77
N PHE A 64 -6.17 -6.75 3.41
CA PHE A 64 -7.28 -7.53 3.93
C PHE A 64 -8.54 -6.68 4.06
N GLN A 65 -9.69 -7.35 4.10
CA GLN A 65 -10.96 -6.70 4.37
C GLN A 65 -11.28 -6.69 5.86
N LEU A 66 -11.81 -5.58 6.37
CA LEU A 66 -12.35 -5.45 7.72
C LEU A 66 -13.81 -5.01 7.67
N LEU A 67 -14.66 -5.74 8.40
CA LEU A 67 -16.00 -5.27 8.69
C LEU A 67 -15.94 -4.09 9.68
N PRO A 68 -16.92 -3.17 9.68
CA PRO A 68 -16.92 -2.01 10.58
C PRO A 68 -16.72 -2.36 12.06
N LYS A 69 -17.29 -3.48 12.54
CA LYS A 69 -17.15 -3.96 13.92
C LYS A 69 -15.72 -4.41 14.29
N ASP A 70 -14.90 -4.75 13.30
CA ASP A 70 -13.56 -5.31 13.47
C ASP A 70 -12.45 -4.24 13.23
N ARG A 71 -12.83 -3.00 12.94
CA ARG A 71 -11.89 -1.88 12.68
C ARG A 71 -10.95 -1.55 13.84
N HIS A 72 -11.31 -1.94 15.07
CA HIS A 72 -10.46 -1.78 16.25
C HIS A 72 -9.07 -2.44 16.11
N VAL A 73 -8.90 -3.38 15.18
CA VAL A 73 -7.61 -4.03 14.87
C VAL A 73 -6.57 -3.04 14.31
N ILE A 74 -7.02 -1.92 13.73
CA ILE A 74 -6.15 -0.91 13.10
C ILE A 74 -6.21 0.46 13.79
N ASP A 75 -6.80 0.55 15.00
CA ASP A 75 -6.89 1.82 15.74
C ASP A 75 -5.49 2.42 15.96
N GLY A 76 -5.33 3.70 15.63
CA GLY A 76 -4.08 4.44 15.72
C GLY A 76 -3.00 4.01 14.71
N LEU A 77 -3.26 3.01 13.87
CA LEU A 77 -2.31 2.54 12.86
C LEU A 77 -2.39 3.41 11.60
N LEU A 78 -1.23 3.91 11.16
CA LEU A 78 -1.11 4.56 9.85
C LEU A 78 -1.07 3.48 8.76
N CYS A 79 -2.10 3.43 7.92
CA CYS A 79 -2.28 2.41 6.90
C CYS A 79 -2.82 3.02 5.59
N VAL A 80 -3.02 2.16 4.58
CA VAL A 80 -3.79 2.51 3.39
C VAL A 80 -5.21 1.98 3.56
N ALA A 81 -6.21 2.79 3.20
CA ALA A 81 -7.60 2.38 3.11
C ALA A 81 -8.09 2.50 1.66
N CYS A 82 -8.90 1.54 1.22
CA CYS A 82 -9.47 1.50 -0.11
C CYS A 82 -10.99 1.34 -0.07
N ALA A 83 -11.68 2.04 -0.96
CA ALA A 83 -13.10 1.91 -1.23
C ALA A 83 -13.44 2.52 -2.60
N LYS A 84 -14.72 2.55 -2.99
CA LYS A 84 -15.13 3.21 -4.25
C LYS A 84 -14.73 4.68 -4.33
N SER A 85 -14.27 5.06 -5.52
CA SER A 85 -13.96 6.44 -5.89
C SER A 85 -15.25 7.24 -6.13
N PRO A 86 -15.40 8.47 -5.64
CA PRO A 86 -16.48 9.37 -6.03
C PRO A 86 -16.35 9.91 -7.47
N ARG A 87 -15.24 9.58 -8.16
CA ARG A 87 -14.88 10.14 -9.47
C ARG A 87 -15.14 9.19 -10.64
N ALA A 88 -15.08 7.89 -10.39
CA ALA A 88 -15.21 6.84 -11.39
C ALA A 88 -15.67 5.53 -10.74
N ASP A 89 -16.10 4.56 -11.54
CA ASP A 89 -16.52 3.23 -11.06
C ASP A 89 -15.31 2.31 -10.81
N THR A 90 -14.36 2.81 -10.03
CA THR A 90 -13.09 2.17 -9.68
C THR A 90 -12.79 2.35 -8.19
N ASP A 91 -11.89 1.51 -7.67
CA ASP A 91 -11.46 1.64 -6.27
C ASP A 91 -10.38 2.73 -6.16
N HIS A 92 -10.37 3.43 -5.02
CA HIS A 92 -9.41 4.48 -4.72
C HIS A 92 -8.71 4.22 -3.40
N ALA A 93 -7.41 4.46 -3.36
CA ALA A 93 -6.58 4.31 -2.17
C ALA A 93 -6.30 5.68 -1.54
N VAL A 94 -6.41 5.74 -0.21
CA VAL A 94 -6.06 6.91 0.62
C VAL A 94 -5.19 6.49 1.80
N VAL A 95 -4.45 7.44 2.38
CA VAL A 95 -3.76 7.22 3.66
C VAL A 95 -4.76 7.42 4.80
N TRP A 96 -4.78 6.48 5.73
CA TRP A 96 -5.75 6.40 6.81
C TRP A 96 -5.05 6.25 8.17
N GLN A 97 -5.57 6.94 9.18
CA GLN A 97 -5.25 6.77 10.59
C GLN A 97 -6.43 7.31 11.39
N ASP A 98 -7.30 6.42 11.86
CA ASP A 98 -8.56 6.78 12.54
C ASP A 98 -9.46 7.75 11.72
N GLY A 99 -9.29 7.75 10.40
CA GLY A 99 -9.89 8.71 9.48
C GLY A 99 -8.99 8.99 8.27
N LEU A 100 -9.50 9.77 7.32
CA LEU A 100 -8.74 10.22 6.16
C LEU A 100 -7.61 11.17 6.59
N VAL A 101 -6.37 10.78 6.32
CA VAL A 101 -5.17 11.60 6.58
C VAL A 101 -4.68 12.30 5.32
N HIS A 102 -4.69 11.59 4.19
CA HIS A 102 -4.23 12.12 2.91
C HIS A 102 -4.91 11.40 1.75
N ASP A 103 -5.51 12.16 0.84
CA ASP A 103 -5.97 11.69 -0.46
C ASP A 103 -4.91 12.05 -1.52
N PRO A 104 -4.27 11.05 -2.18
CA PRO A 104 -3.28 11.34 -3.22
C PRO A 104 -3.89 11.96 -4.48
N HIS A 105 -5.22 12.02 -4.61
CA HIS A 105 -5.90 12.70 -5.70
C HIS A 105 -5.99 14.22 -5.46
N PRO A 106 -5.65 15.09 -6.42
CA PRO A 106 -5.70 16.56 -6.27
C PRO A 106 -7.06 17.14 -5.91
N SER A 107 -8.15 16.43 -6.21
CA SER A 107 -9.50 16.86 -5.80
C SER A 107 -9.73 16.78 -4.29
N ASN A 108 -8.94 15.95 -3.58
CA ASN A 108 -9.08 15.67 -2.16
C ASN A 108 -10.52 15.28 -1.76
N ALA A 109 -11.21 14.54 -2.64
CA ALA A 109 -12.61 14.18 -2.44
C ALA A 109 -12.78 12.92 -1.58
N GLY A 110 -11.68 12.24 -1.24
CA GLY A 110 -11.67 11.06 -0.40
C GLY A 110 -12.28 9.84 -1.11
N LEU A 111 -13.13 9.13 -0.38
CA LEU A 111 -13.82 7.91 -0.79
C LEU A 111 -15.33 8.15 -0.86
N ALA A 112 -16.02 7.46 -1.77
CA ALA A 112 -17.47 7.58 -1.94
C ALA A 112 -18.25 6.84 -0.84
N GLU A 113 -17.60 5.86 -0.23
CA GLU A 113 -18.15 5.00 0.81
C GLU A 113 -17.12 4.73 1.90
N GLU A 114 -17.61 4.11 2.97
CA GLU A 114 -16.79 3.67 4.09
C GLU A 114 -15.80 2.59 3.64
N PRO A 115 -14.49 2.72 3.94
CA PRO A 115 -13.50 1.75 3.50
C PRO A 115 -13.71 0.39 4.17
N ASP A 116 -13.61 -0.66 3.35
CA ASP A 116 -13.69 -2.05 3.79
C ASP A 116 -12.37 -2.79 3.59
N THR A 117 -11.46 -2.25 2.78
CA THR A 117 -10.18 -2.85 2.44
C THR A 117 -9.05 -2.01 2.99
N PHE A 118 -8.14 -2.64 3.71
CA PHE A 118 -7.01 -1.98 4.35
C PHE A 118 -5.71 -2.69 4.03
N ALA A 119 -4.64 -1.91 3.87
CA ALA A 119 -3.29 -2.40 3.66
C ALA A 119 -2.34 -1.84 4.72
N ILE A 120 -1.70 -2.76 5.46
CA ILE A 120 -0.71 -2.43 6.50
C ILE A 120 0.69 -2.84 6.06
N PHE A 121 1.69 -2.18 6.63
CA PHE A 121 3.11 -2.43 6.34
C PHE A 121 3.72 -3.27 7.46
N VAL A 122 4.10 -4.50 7.14
CA VAL A 122 4.71 -5.45 8.07
C VAL A 122 6.23 -5.41 7.86
N PRO A 123 7.02 -5.00 8.87
CA PRO A 123 8.48 -5.05 8.77
C PRO A 123 8.95 -6.50 8.71
N ILE A 124 9.90 -6.77 7.82
CA ILE A 124 10.58 -8.06 7.71
C ILE A 124 11.99 -7.88 8.24
N GLU A 125 12.32 -8.54 9.36
CA GLU A 125 13.69 -8.53 9.87
C GLU A 125 14.66 -9.20 8.88
N LEU A 126 15.47 -8.41 8.19
CA LEU A 126 16.57 -8.90 7.33
C LEU A 126 17.59 -9.76 8.11
N ASN A 127 17.70 -9.55 9.43
CA ASN A 127 18.70 -10.18 10.30
C ASN A 127 18.47 -11.67 10.64
N LYS A 128 17.35 -12.29 10.21
CA LYS A 128 17.12 -13.74 10.42
C LYS A 128 17.31 -14.62 9.19
N LEU A 129 17.45 -14.05 7.99
CA LEU A 129 17.69 -14.83 6.76
C LEU A 129 19.15 -15.33 6.65
N HIS A 130 20.14 -14.55 7.11
CA HIS A 130 21.55 -14.98 7.12
C HIS A 130 21.88 -16.02 8.22
N SER A 131 21.13 -16.06 9.32
CA SER A 131 21.37 -17.02 10.41
C SER A 131 20.75 -18.40 10.18
N LEU A 132 19.90 -18.54 9.15
CA LEU A 132 19.31 -19.82 8.74
C LEU A 132 20.08 -20.49 7.58
N GLN A 133 20.83 -19.72 6.78
CA GLN A 133 21.73 -20.28 5.74
C GLN A 133 23.12 -20.65 6.29
N SER A 134 23.57 -20.02 7.38
CA SER A 134 24.84 -20.36 8.05
C SER A 134 24.74 -21.55 9.02
N LYS A 135 23.54 -21.99 9.41
CA LYS A 135 23.32 -23.17 10.26
C LYS A 135 23.23 -24.52 9.50
N LYS A 136 23.47 -24.53 8.18
CA LYS A 136 23.55 -25.77 7.37
C LYS A 136 24.94 -26.08 6.81
N ARG A 137 26.00 -25.49 7.38
CA ARG A 137 27.38 -25.96 7.14
C ARG A 137 28.13 -26.07 8.47
N ILE A 138 28.16 -27.28 9.00
CA ILE A 138 29.22 -27.76 9.89
C ILE A 138 29.55 -29.19 9.39
N PRO A 139 30.81 -29.61 9.54
CA PRO A 139 31.79 -29.87 8.47
C PRO A 139 31.47 -31.09 7.60
#